data_AF-A0A952H4K2-F1
#
_entry.id   AF-A0A952H4K2-F1
#
_cell.length_a   1.000
_cell.length_b   1.000
_cell.length_c   1.000
_cell.angle_alpha   90.00
_cell.angle_beta   90.00
_cell.angle_gamma   90.00
#
_symmetry.space_group_name_H-M   'P 1'
#
loop_
_entity.id
_entity.type
_entity.pdbx_description
1 polymer ?
#
loop_
_entity_poly.entity_id
_entity_poly.type
_entity_poly.pdbx_seq_one_letter_code
_entity_poly.pdbx_strand_id
1 'polypeptide(L)'
;MTVAKRQRGATLMEFAIVFPIAALLVLALIQAGFIYMAKLTLNHATFMAARVGATHNADVGTMRTALLRGLIPFKQNNFETNDSARLAVALGKVTTVEALATTLERLNPSPQSFADFGVKDPKVKSTYIPNDNLEWRSNALGTQSQQNLRDANLLKIRVVYGYELKVPLMAGIIKRVMCSGESAVEAWGDVSILQSVYKLADKRCAYYLLGRLPIESTAIVEMQSPAYQ
;
A
#
# COMPACT_ATOMS: atom_id res chain seq x y z
N MET A 1 1.45 23.39 68.66
CA MET A 1 0.74 22.30 67.95
C MET A 1 0.87 22.53 66.45
N THR A 2 1.76 21.80 65.78
CA THR A 2 1.90 21.85 64.32
C THR A 2 0.92 20.85 63.71
N VAL A 3 -0.12 21.37 63.04
CA VAL A 3 -1.10 20.54 62.33
C VAL A 3 -0.42 19.96 61.09
N ALA A 4 -0.17 18.65 61.08
CA ALA A 4 0.29 17.94 59.90
C ALA A 4 -0.79 18.00 58.81
N LYS A 5 -0.56 18.80 57.77
CA LYS A 5 -1.47 18.95 56.63
C LYS A 5 -1.48 17.62 55.85
N ARG A 6 -2.61 16.90 55.88
CA ARG A 6 -2.80 15.68 55.06
C ARG A 6 -2.62 16.04 53.58
N GLN A 7 -1.52 15.61 52.96
CA GLN A 7 -1.37 15.61 51.51
C GLN A 7 -2.35 14.59 50.93
N ARG A 8 -3.51 15.07 50.48
CA ARG A 8 -4.42 14.31 49.61
C ARG A 8 -3.72 14.25 48.26
N GLY A 9 -3.44 13.06 47.74
CA GLY A 9 -2.62 12.80 46.55
C GLY A 9 -3.16 13.38 45.23
N ALA A 10 -3.34 14.69 45.15
CA ALA A 10 -3.84 15.43 44.00
C ALA A 10 -2.94 15.23 42.77
N THR A 11 -1.62 15.17 42.97
CA THR A 11 -0.65 14.89 41.90
C THR A 11 -0.83 13.50 41.29
N LEU A 12 -1.23 12.51 42.10
CA LEU A 12 -1.48 11.15 41.63
C LEU A 12 -2.77 11.08 40.81
N MET A 13 -3.78 11.89 41.17
CA MET A 13 -5.02 12.02 40.40
C MET A 13 -4.80 12.76 39.07
N GLU A 14 -4.04 13.86 39.07
CA GLU A 14 -3.67 14.58 37.85
C GLU A 14 -2.88 13.67 36.89
N PHE A 15 -1.90 12.92 37.41
CA PHE A 15 -1.16 11.95 36.62
C PHE A 15 -2.07 10.85 36.05
N ALA A 16 -3.01 10.32 36.83
CA ALA A 16 -3.93 9.27 36.38
C ALA A 16 -4.82 9.70 35.20
N ILE A 17 -5.16 10.99 35.10
CA ILE A 17 -5.94 11.53 33.98
C ILE A 17 -5.05 11.81 32.77
N VAL A 18 -3.88 12.42 32.97
CA VAL A 18 -3.01 12.87 31.87
C VAL A 18 -2.24 11.71 31.24
N PHE A 19 -1.78 10.75 32.05
CA PHE A 19 -0.98 9.61 31.60
C PHE A 19 -1.60 8.80 30.46
N PRO A 20 -2.88 8.35 30.50
CA PRO A 20 -3.44 7.56 29.42
C PRO A 20 -3.50 8.30 28.08
N ILE A 21 -3.77 9.62 28.11
CA ILE A 21 -3.81 10.46 26.91
C ILE A 21 -2.40 10.62 26.35
N ALA A 22 -1.42 10.94 27.21
CA ALA A 22 -0.04 11.08 26.83
C ALA A 22 0.54 9.77 26.26
N ALA A 23 0.26 8.64 26.91
CA ALA A 23 0.68 7.31 26.46
C ALA A 23 0.09 6.95 25.10
N LEU A 24 -1.21 7.22 24.87
CA LEU A 24 -1.86 6.99 23.58
C LEU A 24 -1.21 7.84 22.49
N LEU A 25 -0.93 9.12 22.76
CA LEU A 25 -0.26 10.00 21.81
C LEU A 25 1.13 9.47 21.43
N VAL A 26 1.94 9.05 22.40
CA VAL A 26 3.26 8.45 22.14
C VAL A 26 3.14 7.19 21.30
N LEU A 27 2.21 6.28 21.63
CA LEU A 27 1.98 5.07 20.84
C LEU A 27 1.50 5.37 19.41
N ALA A 28 0.67 6.41 19.24
CA ALA A 28 0.22 6.87 17.94
C ALA A 28 1.37 7.42 17.09
N LEU A 29 2.29 8.20 17.68
CA LEU A 29 3.48 8.69 17.00
C LEU A 29 4.41 7.55 16.57
N ILE A 30 4.63 6.56 17.44
CA ILE A 30 5.42 5.37 17.11
C ILE A 30 4.79 4.61 15.94
N GLN A 31 3.47 4.38 16.00
CA GLN A 31 2.74 3.69 14.94
C GLN A 31 2.77 4.47 13.61
N ALA A 32 2.68 5.80 13.66
CA ALA A 32 2.81 6.67 12.48
C ALA A 32 4.22 6.58 11.88
N GLY A 33 5.26 6.52 12.71
CA GLY A 33 6.64 6.29 12.27
C GLY A 33 6.79 4.96 11.51
N PHE A 34 6.18 3.88 12.01
CA PHE A 34 6.17 2.59 11.30
C PHE A 34 5.41 2.64 9.96
N ILE A 35 4.27 3.31 9.92
CA ILE A 35 3.49 3.50 8.68
C ILE A 35 4.29 4.32 7.66
N TYR A 36 4.99 5.36 8.12
CA TYR A 36 5.82 6.18 7.26
C TYR A 36 6.99 5.40 6.67
N MET A 37 7.70 4.61 7.49
CA MET A 37 8.74 3.70 7.01
C MET A 37 8.19 2.71 5.98
N ALA A 38 7.00 2.15 6.24
CA ALA A 38 6.34 1.25 5.30
C ALA A 38 5.98 1.93 3.98
N LYS A 39 5.52 3.18 4.03
CA LYS A 39 5.23 3.99 2.84
C LYS A 39 6.49 4.24 2.01
N LEU A 40 7.61 4.56 2.64
CA LEU A 40 8.89 4.74 1.93
C LEU A 40 9.35 3.46 1.23
N THR A 41 9.31 2.32 1.93
CA THR A 41 9.66 1.01 1.34
C THR A 41 8.71 0.65 0.19
N LEU A 42 7.40 0.90 0.34
CA LEU A 42 6.42 0.65 -0.71
C LEU A 42 6.64 1.55 -1.93
N ASN A 43 6.93 2.84 -1.75
CA ASN A 43 7.23 3.76 -2.84
C ASN A 43 8.44 3.28 -3.64
N HIS A 44 9.52 2.87 -2.96
CA HIS A 44 10.69 2.29 -3.60
C HIS A 44 10.36 0.99 -4.35
N ALA A 45 9.62 0.07 -3.73
CA ALA A 45 9.20 -1.18 -4.35
C ALA A 45 8.31 -0.95 -5.58
N THR A 46 7.42 0.03 -5.52
CA THR A 46 6.54 0.42 -6.64
C THR A 46 7.36 1.00 -7.78
N PHE A 47 8.34 1.87 -7.50
CA PHE A 47 9.23 2.42 -8.52
C PHE A 47 10.05 1.32 -9.21
N MET A 48 10.60 0.38 -8.43
CA MET A 48 11.34 -0.77 -8.98
C MET A 48 10.44 -1.68 -9.82
N ALA A 49 9.20 -1.90 -9.39
CA ALA A 49 8.22 -2.65 -10.18
C ALA A 49 7.92 -1.95 -11.51
N ALA A 50 7.68 -0.64 -11.50
CA ALA A 50 7.46 0.14 -12.72
C ALA A 50 8.69 0.11 -13.65
N ARG A 51 9.90 0.21 -13.11
CA ARG A 51 11.14 0.13 -13.90
C ARG A 51 11.32 -1.24 -14.57
N VAL A 52 11.03 -2.33 -13.86
CA VAL A 52 11.06 -3.69 -14.45
C VAL A 52 9.97 -3.83 -15.50
N GLY A 53 8.76 -3.31 -15.25
CA GLY A 53 7.67 -3.31 -16.22
C GLY A 53 8.01 -2.54 -17.49
N ALA A 54 8.68 -1.40 -17.38
CA ALA A 54 9.08 -0.58 -18.52
C ALA A 54 10.04 -1.32 -19.47
N THR A 55 10.85 -2.25 -18.97
CA THR A 55 11.78 -3.07 -19.77
C THR A 55 11.22 -4.44 -20.16
N HIS A 56 10.19 -4.93 -19.47
CA HIS A 56 9.54 -6.22 -19.70
C HIS A 56 8.10 -6.03 -20.20
N ASN A 57 7.92 -5.18 -21.21
CA ASN A 57 6.69 -5.11 -22.00
C ASN A 57 5.42 -4.75 -21.22
N ALA A 58 5.56 -4.08 -20.07
CA ALA A 58 4.51 -3.81 -19.10
C ALA A 58 3.78 -5.08 -18.58
N ASP A 59 4.49 -6.23 -18.53
CA ASP A 59 3.95 -7.48 -18.00
C ASP A 59 3.68 -7.40 -16.50
N VAL A 60 2.46 -7.72 -16.11
CA VAL A 60 1.99 -7.64 -14.71
C VAL A 60 2.67 -8.70 -13.84
N GLY A 61 3.04 -9.86 -14.39
CA GLY A 61 3.69 -10.94 -13.65
C GLY A 61 5.09 -10.56 -13.16
N THR A 62 5.92 -10.04 -14.06
CA THR A 62 7.27 -9.54 -13.76
C THR A 62 7.23 -8.33 -12.82
N MET A 63 6.32 -7.37 -13.04
CA MET A 63 6.10 -6.24 -12.15
C MET A 63 5.71 -6.68 -10.74
N ARG A 64 4.78 -7.62 -10.61
CA ARG A 64 4.35 -8.15 -9.31
C ARG A 64 5.51 -8.83 -8.59
N THR A 65 6.31 -9.62 -9.30
CA THR A 65 7.49 -10.29 -8.72
C THR A 65 8.53 -9.26 -8.24
N ALA A 66 8.79 -8.21 -9.02
CA ALA A 66 9.69 -7.12 -8.64
C ALA A 66 9.17 -6.33 -7.43
N LEU A 67 7.87 -6.02 -7.41
CA LEU A 67 7.20 -5.38 -6.26
C LEU A 67 7.38 -6.21 -4.99
N LEU A 68 7.07 -7.51 -5.06
CA LEU A 68 7.21 -8.44 -3.94
C LEU A 68 8.65 -8.49 -3.44
N ARG A 69 9.66 -8.53 -4.33
CA ARG A 69 11.06 -8.43 -3.90
C ARG A 69 11.37 -7.13 -3.16
N GLY A 70 10.77 -6.01 -3.54
CA GLY A 70 10.90 -4.74 -2.82
C GLY A 70 10.27 -4.74 -1.41
N LEU A 71 9.33 -5.67 -1.12
CA LEU A 71 8.67 -5.79 0.18
C LEU A 71 9.38 -6.75 1.15
N ILE A 72 10.46 -7.42 0.72
CA ILE A 72 11.28 -8.32 1.56
C ILE A 72 11.65 -7.71 2.93
N PRO A 73 12.06 -6.42 3.03
CA PRO A 73 12.45 -5.85 4.31
C PRO A 73 11.39 -5.96 5.42
N PHE A 74 10.10 -6.04 5.07
CA PHE A 74 9.03 -6.18 6.07
C PHE A 74 8.96 -7.54 6.75
N LYS A 75 9.60 -8.56 6.18
CA LYS A 75 9.57 -9.95 6.68
C LYS A 75 10.94 -10.49 7.07
N GLN A 76 11.97 -9.63 7.04
CA GLN A 76 13.28 -10.01 7.54
C GLN A 76 13.19 -10.28 9.05
N ASN A 77 13.77 -11.42 9.45
CA ASN A 77 13.83 -11.84 10.84
C ASN A 77 15.28 -11.75 11.32
N ASN A 78 15.53 -10.93 12.34
CA ASN A 78 16.88 -10.73 12.89
C ASN A 78 17.34 -11.86 13.82
N PHE A 79 16.48 -12.84 14.12
CA PHE A 79 16.83 -14.01 14.95
C PHE A 79 17.53 -15.12 14.15
N GLU A 80 17.58 -15.03 12.81
CA GLU A 80 18.25 -16.00 11.95
C GLU A 80 19.63 -15.48 11.53
N THR A 81 20.69 -16.14 12.00
CA THR A 81 22.09 -15.76 11.75
C THR A 81 22.55 -16.09 10.33
N ASN A 82 21.94 -17.08 9.67
CA ASN A 82 22.27 -17.42 8.29
C ASN A 82 21.53 -16.51 7.30
N ASP A 83 22.28 -15.63 6.63
CA ASP A 83 21.75 -14.65 5.69
C ASP A 83 20.93 -15.27 4.54
N SER A 84 21.39 -16.40 4.01
CA SER A 84 20.71 -17.09 2.90
C SER A 84 19.36 -17.67 3.32
N ALA A 85 19.32 -18.30 4.50
CA ALA A 85 18.09 -18.83 5.09
C ALA A 85 17.12 -17.71 5.45
N ARG A 86 17.62 -16.63 6.06
CA ARG A 86 16.82 -15.43 6.41
C ARG A 86 16.14 -14.84 5.18
N LEU A 87 16.87 -14.69 4.07
CA LEU A 87 16.32 -14.16 2.83
C LEU A 87 15.31 -15.11 2.19
N ALA A 88 15.60 -16.41 2.15
CA ALA A 88 14.70 -17.41 1.58
C ALA A 88 13.35 -17.46 2.32
N VAL A 89 13.38 -17.42 3.66
CA VAL A 89 12.16 -17.38 4.48
C VAL A 89 11.38 -16.08 4.25
N ALA A 90 12.06 -14.93 4.18
CA ALA A 90 11.41 -13.65 3.91
C ALA A 90 10.74 -13.63 2.52
N LEU A 91 11.43 -14.14 1.49
CA LEU A 91 10.89 -14.30 0.14
C LEU A 91 9.64 -15.18 0.15
N GLY A 92 9.69 -16.36 0.79
CA GLY A 92 8.53 -17.26 0.88
C GLY A 92 7.32 -16.65 1.58
N LYS A 93 7.53 -15.83 2.61
CA LYS A 93 6.44 -15.11 3.29
C LYS A 93 5.83 -14.02 2.41
N VAL A 94 6.66 -13.32 1.63
CA VAL A 94 6.18 -12.24 0.77
C VAL A 94 5.40 -12.78 -0.44
N THR A 95 5.84 -13.88 -1.05
CA THR A 95 5.15 -14.49 -2.20
C THR A 95 3.82 -15.16 -1.86
N THR A 96 3.57 -15.46 -0.57
CA THR A 96 2.33 -16.09 -0.11
C THR A 96 1.39 -15.08 0.55
N VAL A 97 1.78 -14.58 1.73
CA VAL A 97 0.91 -13.78 2.60
C VAL A 97 0.78 -12.35 2.09
N GLU A 98 1.88 -11.74 1.67
CA GLU A 98 1.85 -10.35 1.21
C GLU A 98 1.33 -10.22 -0.21
N ALA A 99 1.55 -11.22 -1.06
CA ALA A 99 0.96 -11.27 -2.40
C ALA A 99 -0.57 -11.18 -2.38
N LEU A 100 -1.23 -11.69 -1.33
CA LEU A 100 -2.68 -11.59 -1.12
C LEU A 100 -3.12 -10.22 -0.59
N ALA A 101 -2.22 -9.50 0.09
CA ALA A 101 -2.49 -8.18 0.65
C ALA A 101 -2.04 -7.02 -0.26
N THR A 102 -1.36 -7.33 -1.37
CA THR A 102 -0.97 -6.38 -2.41
C THR A 102 -1.93 -6.44 -3.60
N THR A 103 -2.46 -5.30 -4.02
CA THR A 103 -3.14 -5.13 -5.31
C THR A 103 -2.29 -4.24 -6.20
N LEU A 104 -1.92 -4.74 -7.39
CA LEU A 104 -1.19 -3.97 -8.40
C LEU A 104 -2.12 -3.74 -9.58
N GLU A 105 -2.36 -2.47 -9.89
CA GLU A 105 -3.18 -2.01 -11.01
C GLU A 105 -2.30 -1.21 -11.98
N ARG A 106 -2.37 -1.57 -13.26
CA ARG A 106 -1.74 -0.79 -14.34
C ARG A 106 -2.75 0.26 -14.80
N LEU A 107 -2.48 1.53 -14.49
CA LEU A 107 -3.33 2.66 -14.87
C LEU A 107 -3.06 3.12 -16.31
N ASN A 108 -1.81 3.05 -16.75
CA ASN A 108 -1.39 3.37 -18.11
C ASN A 108 -0.25 2.41 -18.51
N PRO A 109 -0.21 1.84 -19.73
CA PRO A 109 -1.14 2.06 -20.85
C PRO A 109 -2.54 1.51 -20.56
N SER A 110 -3.57 2.32 -20.84
CA SER A 110 -4.96 1.94 -20.63
C SER A 110 -5.48 1.10 -21.80
N PRO A 111 -6.55 0.31 -21.64
CA PRO A 111 -7.18 -0.41 -22.75
C PRO A 111 -7.60 0.52 -23.91
N GLN A 112 -7.95 1.77 -23.60
CA GLN A 112 -8.28 2.80 -24.60
C GLN A 112 -7.03 3.25 -25.37
N SER A 113 -5.89 3.38 -24.69
CA SER A 113 -4.60 3.70 -25.32
C SER A 113 -4.17 2.59 -26.29
N PHE A 114 -4.46 1.32 -25.96
CA PHE A 114 -4.27 0.19 -26.88
C PHE A 114 -5.23 0.20 -28.07
N ALA A 115 -6.45 0.72 -27.91
CA ALA A 115 -7.41 0.83 -29.01
C ALA A 115 -7.00 1.88 -30.05
N ASP A 116 -6.44 3.01 -29.61
CA ASP A 116 -6.01 4.09 -30.51
C ASP A 116 -4.61 3.84 -31.13
N PHE A 117 -3.66 3.34 -30.34
CA PHE A 117 -2.24 3.26 -30.74
C PHE A 117 -1.71 1.83 -30.89
N GLY A 118 -2.54 0.82 -30.65
CA GLY A 118 -2.14 -0.57 -30.72
C GLY A 118 -1.88 -1.05 -32.15
N VAL A 119 -0.68 -1.60 -32.37
CA VAL A 119 -0.30 -2.26 -33.61
C VAL A 119 -0.22 -3.76 -33.35
N LYS A 120 -0.78 -4.57 -34.26
CA LYS A 120 -0.70 -6.04 -34.13
C LYS A 120 0.67 -6.52 -34.60
N ASP A 121 1.39 -7.23 -33.73
CA ASP A 121 2.62 -7.90 -34.14
C ASP A 121 2.27 -9.18 -34.94
N PRO A 122 2.68 -9.28 -36.21
CA PRO A 122 2.46 -10.49 -37.01
C PRO A 122 3.18 -11.73 -36.47
N LYS A 123 4.23 -11.57 -35.64
CA LYS A 123 5.01 -12.68 -35.07
C LYS A 123 4.46 -13.20 -33.76
N VAL A 124 4.00 -12.31 -32.87
CA VAL A 124 3.56 -12.65 -31.51
C VAL A 124 2.04 -12.77 -31.39
N LYS A 125 1.28 -12.36 -32.44
CA LYS A 125 -0.20 -12.33 -32.46
C LYS A 125 -0.83 -11.50 -31.33
N SER A 126 -0.06 -10.59 -30.74
CA SER A 126 -0.51 -9.69 -29.68
C SER A 126 -0.41 -8.23 -30.13
N THR A 127 -1.29 -7.40 -29.57
CA THR A 127 -1.30 -5.96 -29.84
C THR A 127 -0.29 -5.30 -28.93
N TYR A 128 0.57 -4.46 -29.49
CA TYR A 128 1.55 -3.70 -28.73
C TYR A 128 1.48 -2.20 -29.06
N ILE A 129 1.87 -1.38 -28.10
CA ILE A 129 2.08 0.05 -28.33
C ILE A 129 3.54 0.24 -28.76
N PRO A 130 3.80 0.80 -29.95
CA PRO A 130 5.15 1.03 -30.43
C PRO A 130 5.89 2.07 -29.56
N ASN A 131 7.13 1.74 -29.22
CA ASN A 131 8.03 2.58 -28.42
C ASN A 131 9.25 3.09 -29.23
N ASP A 132 9.25 2.91 -30.53
CA ASP A 132 10.32 3.28 -31.45
C ASP A 132 10.08 4.66 -32.07
N ASN A 133 11.17 5.42 -32.26
CA ASN A 133 11.16 6.66 -33.04
C ASN A 133 10.11 7.69 -32.58
N LEU A 134 9.81 7.74 -31.28
CA LEU A 134 8.77 8.60 -30.69
C LEU A 134 8.96 10.09 -31.02
N GLU A 135 10.20 10.51 -31.28
CA GLU A 135 10.53 11.87 -31.70
C GLU A 135 9.90 12.25 -33.04
N TRP A 136 9.85 11.31 -33.98
CA TRP A 136 9.36 11.50 -35.35
C TRP A 136 7.91 11.06 -35.57
N ARG A 137 7.28 10.45 -34.56
CA ARG A 137 5.87 10.05 -34.63
C ARG A 137 4.95 11.25 -34.41
N SER A 138 3.77 11.19 -35.02
CA SER A 138 2.74 12.22 -34.88
C SER A 138 2.34 12.40 -33.42
N ASN A 139 2.18 13.67 -33.00
CA ASN A 139 1.65 14.03 -31.68
C ASN A 139 0.11 14.11 -31.67
N ALA A 140 -0.56 13.51 -32.65
CA ALA A 140 -2.01 13.49 -32.73
C ALA A 140 -2.61 12.76 -31.52
N LEU A 141 -3.67 13.34 -30.97
CA LEU A 141 -4.39 12.76 -29.85
C LEU A 141 -5.22 11.57 -30.32
N GLY A 142 -5.20 10.49 -29.54
CA GLY A 142 -6.04 9.33 -29.73
C GLY A 142 -7.51 9.67 -29.51
N THR A 143 -8.40 9.08 -30.31
CA THR A 143 -9.83 9.39 -30.27
C THR A 143 -10.51 8.95 -28.97
N GLN A 144 -10.10 7.80 -28.41
CA GLN A 144 -10.70 7.25 -27.20
C GLN A 144 -9.91 7.60 -25.95
N SER A 145 -8.58 7.51 -26.02
CA SER A 145 -7.67 7.78 -24.92
C SER A 145 -7.46 9.26 -24.64
N GLN A 146 -7.71 10.14 -25.62
CA GLN A 146 -7.41 11.58 -25.56
C GLN A 146 -5.95 11.86 -25.13
N GLN A 147 -5.06 10.92 -25.41
CA GLN A 147 -3.64 10.96 -25.08
C GLN A 147 -2.82 10.94 -26.36
N ASN A 148 -1.60 11.47 -26.29
CA ASN A 148 -0.62 11.28 -27.35
C ASN A 148 0.07 9.91 -27.20
N LEU A 149 0.68 9.39 -28.27
CA LEU A 149 1.49 8.17 -28.25
C LEU A 149 2.61 8.21 -27.20
N ARG A 150 3.20 9.39 -26.95
CA ARG A 150 4.24 9.55 -25.90
C ARG A 150 3.66 9.37 -24.51
N ASP A 151 2.48 9.94 -24.24
CA ASP A 151 1.79 9.77 -22.97
C ASP A 151 1.32 8.33 -22.78
N ALA A 152 0.88 7.67 -23.87
CA ALA A 152 0.54 6.25 -23.87
C ALA A 152 1.75 5.34 -23.56
N ASN A 153 2.99 5.80 -23.85
CA ASN A 153 4.22 5.12 -23.49
C ASN A 153 4.73 5.45 -22.06
N LEU A 154 3.95 6.14 -21.24
CA LEU A 154 4.24 6.29 -19.82
C LEU A 154 3.59 5.16 -19.02
N LEU A 155 4.38 4.25 -18.47
CA LEU A 155 3.88 3.21 -17.58
C LEU A 155 3.52 3.83 -16.23
N LYS A 156 2.22 3.90 -15.94
CA LYS A 156 1.70 4.33 -14.64
C LYS A 156 1.10 3.15 -13.92
N ILE A 157 1.61 2.85 -12.73
CA ILE A 157 1.08 1.79 -11.88
C ILE A 157 0.61 2.36 -10.54
N ARG A 158 -0.46 1.76 -10.02
CA ARG A 158 -0.96 1.96 -8.66
C ARG A 158 -0.78 0.65 -7.90
N VAL A 159 -0.23 0.75 -6.70
CA VAL A 159 -0.08 -0.37 -5.79
C VAL A 159 -0.78 -0.02 -4.48
N VAL A 160 -1.70 -0.88 -4.06
CA VAL A 160 -2.32 -0.81 -2.74
C VAL A 160 -1.79 -1.98 -1.91
N TYR A 161 -1.22 -1.67 -0.75
CA TYR A 161 -0.64 -2.66 0.14
C TYR A 161 -1.27 -2.59 1.53
N GLY A 162 -1.82 -3.69 2.01
CA GLY A 162 -2.34 -3.81 3.37
C GLY A 162 -1.23 -4.00 4.39
N TYR A 163 -0.68 -2.91 4.93
CA TYR A 163 0.40 -2.93 5.92
C TYR A 163 -0.10 -3.39 7.31
N GLU A 164 0.59 -4.33 7.93
CA GLU A 164 0.26 -4.86 9.26
C GLU A 164 0.61 -3.85 10.36
N LEU A 165 -0.36 -3.50 11.21
CA LEU A 165 -0.16 -2.59 12.34
C LEU A 165 0.61 -3.33 13.47
N LYS A 166 1.79 -2.82 13.82
CA LYS A 166 2.69 -3.45 14.81
C LYS A 166 2.32 -3.16 16.25
N VAL A 167 1.65 -2.04 16.54
CA VAL A 167 1.23 -1.66 17.89
C VAL A 167 -0.20 -2.18 18.14
N PRO A 168 -0.42 -3.19 19.01
CA PRO A 168 -1.72 -3.82 19.18
C PRO A 168 -2.83 -2.85 19.64
N LEU A 169 -2.50 -1.93 20.54
CA LEU A 169 -3.45 -0.91 21.02
C LEU A 169 -3.93 -0.03 19.87
N MET A 170 -3.02 0.45 19.02
CA MET A 170 -3.36 1.28 17.86
C MET A 170 -4.11 0.49 16.80
N ALA A 171 -3.80 -0.80 16.62
CA ALA A 171 -4.55 -1.68 15.72
C ALA A 171 -6.02 -1.80 16.13
N GLY A 172 -6.29 -1.96 17.43
CA GLY A 172 -7.66 -1.99 17.96
C GLY A 172 -8.40 -0.67 17.78
N ILE A 173 -7.73 0.46 18.06
CA ILE A 173 -8.31 1.80 17.90
C ILE A 173 -8.62 2.08 16.42
N ILE A 174 -7.66 1.89 15.51
CA ILE A 174 -7.84 2.16 14.07
C ILE A 174 -8.94 1.27 13.49
N LYS A 175 -8.98 -0.02 13.86
CA LYS A 175 -10.06 -0.92 13.46
C LYS A 175 -11.42 -0.40 13.90
N ARG A 176 -11.55 0.05 15.15
CA ARG A 176 -12.82 0.55 15.67
C ARG A 176 -13.21 1.88 15.01
N VAL A 177 -12.30 2.83 14.86
CA VAL A 177 -12.57 4.14 14.24
C VAL A 177 -12.97 3.97 12.76
N MET A 178 -12.24 3.15 12.00
CA MET A 178 -12.49 3.00 10.56
C MET A 178 -13.71 2.13 10.24
N CYS A 179 -14.08 1.21 11.13
CA CYS A 179 -15.21 0.30 10.91
C CYS A 179 -16.49 0.65 11.70
N SER A 180 -16.46 1.63 12.61
CA SER A 180 -17.63 1.97 13.46
C SER A 180 -18.69 2.81 12.76
N GLY A 181 -18.38 3.48 11.65
CA GLY A 181 -19.37 4.20 10.84
C GLY A 181 -20.03 5.43 11.50
N GLU A 182 -19.63 5.79 12.72
CA GLU A 182 -20.09 6.97 13.46
C GLU A 182 -18.86 7.71 14.01
N SER A 183 -18.76 9.01 13.77
CA SER A 183 -17.56 9.84 14.01
C SER A 183 -17.55 10.57 15.36
N ALA A 184 -18.38 10.12 16.32
CA ALA A 184 -18.56 10.76 17.63
C ALA A 184 -18.17 9.84 18.80
N VAL A 185 -18.38 10.28 20.05
CA VAL A 185 -18.16 9.49 21.29
C VAL A 185 -18.93 8.15 21.26
N GLU A 186 -19.97 8.08 20.44
CA GLU A 186 -20.77 6.89 20.14
C GLU A 186 -19.98 5.77 19.42
N ALA A 187 -18.84 6.08 18.79
CA ALA A 187 -17.88 5.09 18.28
C ALA A 187 -17.30 4.18 19.39
N TRP A 188 -17.33 4.66 20.64
CA TRP A 188 -16.93 3.93 21.84
C TRP A 188 -18.10 3.23 22.53
N GLY A 189 -19.33 3.44 22.09
CA GLY A 189 -20.52 2.70 22.53
C GLY A 189 -20.50 1.25 22.05
N ASP A 190 -21.33 0.41 22.68
CA ASP A 190 -21.44 -1.04 22.48
C ASP A 190 -21.77 -1.43 21.03
N VAL A 191 -20.75 -1.42 20.17
CA VAL A 191 -20.80 -2.16 18.90
C VAL A 191 -20.65 -3.64 19.22
N SER A 192 -21.80 -4.30 19.32
CA SER A 192 -21.94 -5.75 19.28
C SER A 192 -21.04 -6.34 18.17
N ILE A 193 -20.25 -7.36 18.52
CA ILE A 193 -19.40 -8.09 17.56
C ILE A 193 -20.25 -8.56 16.36
N LEU A 194 -21.49 -8.98 16.59
CA LEU A 194 -22.42 -9.39 15.54
C LEU A 194 -22.83 -8.24 14.62
N GLN A 195 -23.00 -7.02 15.13
CA GLN A 195 -23.36 -5.86 14.32
C GLN A 195 -22.19 -5.37 13.45
N SER A 196 -20.95 -5.54 13.92
CA SER A 196 -19.75 -5.36 13.09
C SER A 196 -19.65 -6.41 11.96
N VAL A 197 -20.28 -7.59 12.15
CA VAL A 197 -20.38 -8.67 11.15
C VAL A 197 -21.46 -8.42 10.10
N TYR A 198 -22.51 -7.67 10.42
CA TYR A 198 -23.59 -7.36 9.46
C TYR A 198 -23.38 -6.05 8.67
N LYS A 199 -22.69 -5.04 9.21
CA LYS A 199 -22.24 -3.86 8.43
C LYS A 199 -21.00 -4.14 7.55
N LEU A 200 -20.54 -5.39 7.54
CA LEU A 200 -19.31 -5.92 6.91
C LEU A 200 -19.42 -6.04 5.37
N ALA A 201 -20.50 -5.54 4.76
CA ALA A 201 -20.66 -5.46 3.31
C ALA A 201 -19.88 -4.30 2.66
N ASP A 202 -19.35 -3.35 3.45
CA ASP A 202 -18.50 -2.29 2.89
C ASP A 202 -17.05 -2.79 2.73
N LYS A 203 -16.63 -3.01 1.47
CA LYS A 203 -15.27 -3.43 1.09
C LYS A 203 -14.18 -2.54 1.69
N ARG A 204 -14.51 -1.31 2.09
CA ARG A 204 -13.62 -0.36 2.76
C ARG A 204 -13.06 -0.88 4.09
N CYS A 205 -13.79 -1.77 4.78
CA CYS A 205 -13.39 -2.27 6.11
C CYS A 205 -12.53 -3.55 6.08
N ALA A 206 -12.43 -4.24 4.94
CA ALA A 206 -11.82 -5.57 4.86
C ALA A 206 -10.36 -5.61 5.35
N TYR A 207 -9.57 -4.59 4.99
CA TYR A 207 -8.16 -4.49 5.44
C TYR A 207 -8.06 -4.33 6.96
N TYR A 208 -8.86 -3.43 7.54
CA TYR A 208 -8.82 -3.08 8.97
C TYR A 208 -9.23 -4.25 9.88
N LEU A 209 -10.17 -5.08 9.44
CA LEU A 209 -10.58 -6.28 10.17
C LEU A 209 -9.47 -7.32 10.30
N LEU A 210 -8.58 -7.38 9.29
CA LEU A 210 -7.37 -8.20 9.28
C LEU A 210 -6.19 -7.54 10.03
N GLY A 211 -6.41 -6.42 10.72
CA GLY A 211 -5.36 -5.66 11.39
C GLY A 211 -4.39 -4.96 10.42
N ARG A 212 -4.82 -4.75 9.17
CA ARG A 212 -4.02 -4.14 8.11
C ARG A 212 -4.55 -2.75 7.74
N LEU A 213 -3.64 -1.83 7.48
CA LEU A 213 -3.92 -0.48 6.99
C LEU A 213 -3.57 -0.44 5.50
N PRO A 214 -4.52 -0.14 4.60
CA PRO A 214 -4.21 0.01 3.18
C PRO A 214 -3.39 1.28 2.97
N ILE A 215 -2.18 1.12 2.45
CA ILE A 215 -1.33 2.22 1.99
C ILE A 215 -1.19 2.13 0.47
N GLU A 216 -1.46 3.23 -0.22
CA GLU A 216 -1.37 3.34 -1.67
C GLU A 216 -0.01 3.91 -2.08
N SER A 217 0.53 3.50 -3.22
CA SER A 217 1.71 4.09 -3.86
C SER A 217 1.51 4.09 -5.35
N THR A 218 1.96 5.15 -6.02
CA THR A 218 1.90 5.28 -7.48
C THR A 218 3.27 5.58 -8.02
N ALA A 219 3.66 4.93 -9.11
CA ALA A 219 4.88 5.24 -9.85
C ALA A 219 4.59 5.42 -11.33
N ILE A 220 5.36 6.32 -11.96
CA ILE A 220 5.32 6.61 -13.38
C ILE A 220 6.74 6.47 -13.91
N VAL A 221 6.92 5.69 -14.97
CA VAL A 221 8.20 5.47 -15.65
C VAL A 221 7.98 5.43 -17.15
N GLU A 222 8.90 5.99 -17.93
CA GLU A 222 8.85 5.89 -19.39
C GLU A 222 9.15 4.45 -19.83
N MET A 223 8.34 3.93 -20.76
CA MET A 223 8.55 2.61 -21.34
C MET A 223 9.91 2.56 -22.09
N GLN A 224 10.66 1.47 -21.88
CA GLN A 224 11.91 1.17 -22.60
C GLN A 224 11.74 0.00 -23.59
N SER A 225 10.59 -0.66 -23.53
CA SER A 225 10.16 -1.76 -24.40
C SER A 225 8.76 -1.45 -24.92
N PRO A 226 8.28 -2.08 -25.99
CA PRO A 226 6.88 -1.93 -26.40
C PRO A 226 5.94 -2.54 -25.35
N ALA A 227 4.85 -1.88 -25.01
CA ALA A 227 3.85 -2.44 -24.07
C ALA A 227 2.95 -3.43 -24.78
N TYR A 228 2.68 -4.59 -24.18
CA TYR A 228 1.78 -5.60 -24.75
C TYR A 228 0.47 -5.70 -23.95
N GLN A 229 -0.59 -6.08 -24.66
CA GLN A 229 -1.91 -6.36 -24.09
C GLN A 229 -2.06 -7.83 -23.69
#